data_AF-A0A5C4T0C3-F1
#
_entry.id   AF-A0A5C4T0C3-F1
#
_cell.length_a   1.000
_cell.length_b   1.000
_cell.length_c   1.000
_cell.angle_alpha   90.00
_cell.angle_beta   90.00
_cell.angle_gamma   90.00
#
_symmetry.space_group_name_H-M   'P 1'
#
loop_
_entity.id
_entity.type
_entity.pdbx_description
1 polymer ?
#
loop_
_entity_poly.entity_id
_entity_poly.type
_entity_poly.pdbx_seq_one_letter_code
_entity_poly.pdbx_strand_id
1 'polypeptide(L)'
;MIDSMTVRGDRLVEIRLSDRERERLISCEASYAIEGDPWRPAAIYPDLSGDFALDGSYYVWNQAVTMGIVRLTADMEAIYWNCYLNVGTFTGNARLRLVFMTEDGEYEEERSVNLEQTGVVYLNDWSRYLGSDGVESPREGDGKWKIGKGRTGPYVGMAFHEQLPPIRIPVQVEGWYDIYFGTAGGWLRFMARAGDAPFNRVMTPHLTAGHHAGKVDQELLWTRCYLRNDWIEIAQLQETAVSHYDFGRISYMKLVPVDAPVLAGAGSEVHSGLRAENGAGADAAVPRSGELILYYEPYSYSLHGFHDGASMNGVMLEEFLRLRPTEISCQTIRIGMKSLHHSRHVERLNEAAVTDFKTTIDDPVKLVANCDILRETASYIRGRNVRLTANIGMNRPYLWNKPLSEAFVRNNPRLVKDGDLDYGDPEVLRYALLIIEEIVQDYDVDGLVFDYMRHFKNQTVESLVETISATKAYMRRKEQLTGAKLELKVRVPADQAVYYRALKICAARGDVDGIIPSNLLTSEPLPPIGHYMRLKHDTGVKVYGCIDGWKRYLASDPRAGAMLMPHSPSDIVRYVAAYDELGVDGIFVYQADELTGNPYLNKLF
;
A
#
# COMPACT_ATOMS: atom_id res chain seq x y z
N MET A 1 -32.42 -2.22 -24.18
CA MET A 1 -31.82 -2.69 -22.91
C MET A 1 -30.96 -1.62 -22.23
N ILE A 2 -30.72 -0.50 -22.90
CA ILE A 2 -29.83 0.59 -22.46
C ILE A 2 -30.67 1.84 -22.19
N ASP A 3 -30.38 2.54 -21.10
CA ASP A 3 -31.01 3.82 -20.77
C ASP A 3 -30.28 5.00 -21.42
N SER A 4 -28.94 4.99 -21.36
CA SER A 4 -28.11 6.02 -21.95
C SER A 4 -26.75 5.50 -22.39
N MET A 5 -26.15 6.20 -23.35
CA MET A 5 -24.76 5.98 -23.77
C MET A 5 -24.07 7.33 -23.97
N THR A 6 -23.03 7.60 -23.19
CA THR A 6 -22.42 8.93 -23.11
C THR A 6 -20.91 8.85 -23.00
N VAL A 7 -20.19 9.75 -23.68
CA VAL A 7 -18.74 9.93 -23.48
C VAL A 7 -18.52 10.69 -22.18
N ARG A 8 -17.72 10.11 -21.27
CA ARG A 8 -17.33 10.69 -19.99
C ARG A 8 -16.15 11.65 -20.15
N GLY A 9 -15.89 12.47 -19.13
CA GLY A 9 -14.72 13.37 -19.09
C GLY A 9 -13.38 12.65 -19.22
N ASP A 10 -13.30 11.41 -18.70
CA ASP A 10 -12.17 10.49 -18.82
C ASP A 10 -12.06 9.79 -20.19
N ARG A 11 -12.92 10.16 -21.16
CA ARG A 11 -12.99 9.59 -22.52
C ARG A 11 -13.42 8.12 -22.59
N LEU A 12 -13.95 7.55 -21.51
CA LEU A 12 -14.66 6.28 -21.56
C LEU A 12 -16.09 6.52 -22.09
N VAL A 13 -16.64 5.56 -22.84
CA VAL A 13 -18.06 5.57 -23.18
C VAL A 13 -18.80 4.77 -22.13
N GLU A 14 -19.59 5.44 -21.31
CA GLU A 14 -20.50 4.81 -20.36
C GLU A 14 -21.73 4.27 -21.09
N ILE A 15 -22.05 3.01 -20.87
CA ILE A 15 -23.25 2.34 -21.38
C ILE A 15 -24.08 1.97 -20.15
N ARG A 16 -25.12 2.77 -19.85
CA ARG A 16 -25.97 2.58 -18.69
C ARG A 16 -27.09 1.59 -18.99
N LEU A 17 -27.19 0.57 -18.15
CA LEU A 17 -28.16 -0.52 -18.30
C LEU A 17 -29.49 -0.12 -17.68
N SER A 18 -30.59 -0.48 -18.35
CA SER A 18 -31.95 -0.18 -17.87
C SER A 18 -32.25 -0.84 -16.53
N ASP A 19 -32.63 -0.04 -15.53
CA ASP A 19 -33.05 -0.52 -14.19
C ASP A 19 -34.17 -1.57 -14.31
N ARG A 20 -35.09 -1.38 -15.26
CA ARG A 20 -36.27 -2.24 -15.44
C ARG A 20 -35.93 -3.64 -15.96
N GLU A 21 -34.84 -3.76 -16.71
CA GLU A 21 -34.46 -5.01 -17.38
C GLU A 21 -33.27 -5.70 -16.71
N ARG A 22 -32.64 -5.07 -15.72
CA ARG A 22 -31.36 -5.51 -15.14
C ARG A 22 -31.42 -6.91 -14.53
N GLU A 23 -32.53 -7.27 -13.89
CA GLU A 23 -32.69 -8.60 -13.28
C GLU A 23 -32.75 -9.74 -14.32
N ARG A 24 -33.07 -9.43 -15.59
CA ARG A 24 -33.20 -10.40 -16.69
C ARG A 24 -31.93 -10.50 -17.55
N LEU A 25 -30.96 -9.61 -17.34
CA LEU A 25 -29.72 -9.53 -18.11
C LEU A 25 -28.71 -10.58 -17.64
N ILE A 26 -28.21 -11.40 -18.57
CA ILE A 26 -27.22 -12.45 -18.30
C ILE A 26 -25.82 -12.01 -18.76
N SER A 27 -25.71 -11.52 -19.99
CA SER A 27 -24.45 -11.05 -20.56
C SER A 27 -24.67 -10.05 -21.69
N CYS A 28 -23.65 -9.26 -22.01
CA CYS A 28 -23.62 -8.37 -23.17
C CYS A 28 -22.35 -8.61 -23.98
N GLU A 29 -22.48 -8.78 -25.30
CA GLU A 29 -21.38 -8.69 -26.25
C GLU A 29 -21.41 -7.32 -26.93
N ALA A 30 -20.30 -6.60 -26.83
CA ALA A 30 -20.12 -5.28 -27.42
C ALA A 30 -19.11 -5.33 -28.57
N SER A 31 -19.53 -4.81 -29.71
CA SER A 31 -18.66 -4.60 -30.88
C SER A 31 -18.75 -3.16 -31.35
N TYR A 32 -17.68 -2.67 -31.98
CA TYR A 32 -17.59 -1.31 -32.51
C TYR A 32 -17.20 -1.31 -34.00
N ALA A 33 -17.53 -0.22 -34.69
CA ALA A 33 -17.09 0.08 -36.04
C ALA A 33 -16.91 1.60 -36.22
N ILE A 34 -15.85 2.02 -36.92
CA ILE A 34 -15.61 3.41 -37.35
C ILE A 34 -15.61 3.48 -38.88
N GLU A 35 -16.18 4.53 -39.47
CA GLU A 35 -15.96 4.92 -40.88
C GLU A 35 -16.11 3.82 -41.95
N GLY A 36 -16.96 2.81 -41.74
CA GLY A 36 -17.18 1.71 -42.69
C GLY A 36 -16.29 0.47 -42.47
N ASP A 37 -15.45 0.48 -41.43
CA ASP A 37 -14.70 -0.68 -40.99
C ASP A 37 -15.63 -1.84 -40.55
N PRO A 38 -15.16 -3.09 -40.64
CA PRO A 38 -15.90 -4.23 -40.12
C PRO A 38 -16.06 -4.13 -38.60
N TRP A 39 -17.15 -4.70 -38.09
CA TRP A 39 -17.38 -4.83 -36.66
C TRP A 39 -16.24 -5.60 -35.98
N ARG A 40 -15.73 -5.05 -34.88
CA ARG A 40 -14.68 -5.66 -34.05
C ARG A 40 -15.08 -5.65 -32.57
N PRO A 41 -14.57 -6.58 -31.76
CA PRO A 41 -14.80 -6.56 -30.32
C PRO A 41 -14.41 -5.22 -29.67
N ALA A 42 -15.32 -4.64 -28.89
CA ALA A 42 -15.04 -3.45 -28.10
C ALA A 42 -14.29 -3.84 -26.80
N ALA A 43 -13.33 -3.03 -26.38
CA ALA A 43 -12.61 -3.24 -25.12
C ALA A 43 -13.46 -2.72 -23.96
N ILE A 44 -14.24 -3.60 -23.33
CA ILE A 44 -15.16 -3.22 -22.26
C ILE A 44 -14.51 -3.43 -20.90
N TYR A 45 -14.55 -2.39 -20.06
CA TYR A 45 -14.33 -2.47 -18.63
C TYR A 45 -15.67 -2.75 -17.95
N PRO A 46 -15.82 -3.93 -17.29
CA PRO A 46 -17.06 -4.28 -16.60
C PRO A 46 -17.39 -3.34 -15.44
N ASP A 47 -16.36 -2.78 -14.81
CA ASP A 47 -16.43 -1.86 -13.69
C ASP A 47 -15.15 -1.01 -13.67
N LEU A 48 -15.24 0.20 -13.12
CA LEU A 48 -14.13 1.13 -12.89
C LEU A 48 -13.67 1.14 -11.42
N SER A 49 -14.37 0.43 -10.52
CA SER A 49 -14.02 0.36 -9.11
C SER A 49 -12.61 -0.20 -8.90
N GLY A 50 -11.90 0.38 -7.92
CA GLY A 50 -10.61 -0.16 -7.49
C GLY A 50 -10.72 -1.60 -6.97
N ASP A 51 -11.86 -1.96 -6.39
CA ASP A 51 -12.18 -3.33 -5.97
C ASP A 51 -12.12 -4.30 -7.16
N PHE A 52 -12.81 -4.00 -8.26
CA PHE A 52 -12.80 -4.88 -9.42
C PHE A 52 -11.46 -4.83 -10.17
N ALA A 53 -10.78 -3.69 -10.23
CA ALA A 53 -9.46 -3.54 -10.83
C ALA A 53 -8.40 -4.41 -10.13
N LEU A 54 -8.44 -4.47 -8.80
CA LEU A 54 -7.49 -5.24 -7.99
C LEU A 54 -7.91 -6.70 -7.81
N ASP A 55 -9.14 -6.96 -7.35
CA ASP A 55 -9.56 -8.28 -6.89
C ASP A 55 -10.54 -8.99 -7.83
N GLY A 56 -11.10 -8.29 -8.82
CA GLY A 56 -12.01 -8.87 -9.81
C GLY A 56 -11.37 -9.99 -10.64
N SER A 57 -12.15 -10.97 -11.09
CA SER A 57 -11.65 -12.12 -11.84
C SER A 57 -10.95 -11.72 -13.15
N TYR A 58 -9.68 -12.10 -13.34
CA TYR A 58 -8.95 -11.85 -14.58
C TYR A 58 -9.60 -12.48 -15.81
N TYR A 59 -10.28 -13.63 -15.66
CA TYR A 59 -10.93 -14.30 -16.78
C TYR A 59 -12.09 -13.45 -17.31
N VAL A 60 -12.93 -12.96 -16.40
CA VAL A 60 -14.07 -12.09 -16.73
C VAL A 60 -13.56 -10.77 -17.32
N TRP A 61 -12.53 -10.18 -16.71
CA TRP A 61 -11.90 -8.97 -17.23
C TRP A 61 -11.35 -9.16 -18.65
N ASN A 62 -10.54 -10.20 -18.87
CA ASN A 62 -9.91 -10.42 -20.16
C ASN A 62 -10.94 -10.74 -21.24
N GLN A 63 -12.00 -11.48 -20.91
CA GLN A 63 -13.10 -11.73 -21.82
C GLN A 63 -13.77 -10.42 -22.25
N ALA A 64 -14.02 -9.50 -21.32
CA ALA A 64 -14.61 -8.20 -21.60
C ALA A 64 -13.70 -7.30 -22.45
N VAL A 65 -12.39 -7.26 -22.15
CA VAL A 65 -11.45 -6.34 -22.81
C VAL A 65 -10.94 -6.86 -24.16
N THR A 66 -10.88 -8.17 -24.34
CA THR A 66 -10.38 -8.78 -25.59
C THR A 66 -11.50 -9.19 -26.54
N MET A 67 -12.63 -9.67 -26.00
CA MET A 67 -13.76 -10.19 -26.79
C MET A 67 -15.00 -9.30 -26.72
N GLY A 68 -15.03 -8.27 -25.88
CA GLY A 68 -16.20 -7.41 -25.71
C GLY A 68 -17.36 -8.07 -24.97
N ILE A 69 -17.13 -9.22 -24.34
CA ILE A 69 -18.20 -9.99 -23.66
C ILE A 69 -18.13 -9.76 -22.16
N VAL A 70 -19.20 -9.21 -21.59
CA VAL A 70 -19.35 -8.94 -20.17
C VAL A 70 -20.45 -9.82 -19.59
N ARG A 71 -20.17 -10.51 -18.48
CA ARG A 71 -21.23 -11.12 -17.66
C ARG A 71 -21.87 -10.03 -16.81
N LEU A 72 -23.19 -9.91 -16.92
CA LEU A 72 -23.97 -8.91 -16.21
C LEU A 72 -24.53 -9.50 -14.92
N THR A 73 -24.65 -8.65 -13.90
CA THR A 73 -25.21 -8.98 -12.59
C THR A 73 -26.25 -7.93 -12.21
N ALA A 74 -27.15 -8.26 -11.29
CA ALA A 74 -28.26 -7.39 -10.91
C ALA A 74 -27.81 -6.07 -10.26
N ASP A 75 -26.57 -5.99 -9.77
CA ASP A 75 -25.94 -4.81 -9.17
C ASP A 75 -25.15 -3.96 -10.18
N MET A 76 -25.00 -4.42 -11.44
CA MET A 76 -24.24 -3.69 -12.46
C MET A 76 -25.11 -2.63 -13.13
N GLU A 77 -24.83 -1.35 -12.85
CA GLU A 77 -25.57 -0.22 -13.42
C GLU A 77 -25.08 0.18 -14.82
N ALA A 78 -23.79 -0.01 -15.09
CA ALA A 78 -23.17 0.39 -16.34
C ALA A 78 -21.95 -0.47 -16.67
N ILE A 79 -21.62 -0.51 -17.96
CA ILE A 79 -20.34 -1.02 -18.49
C ILE A 79 -19.65 0.10 -19.26
N TYR A 80 -18.33 0.02 -19.41
CA TYR A 80 -17.55 1.13 -19.93
C TYR A 80 -16.70 0.70 -21.12
N TRP A 81 -16.89 1.31 -22.28
CA TRP A 81 -16.01 1.08 -23.42
C TRP A 81 -14.79 2.00 -23.35
N ASN A 82 -13.60 1.42 -23.18
CA ASN A 82 -12.33 2.15 -23.34
C ASN A 82 -11.99 2.26 -24.83
N CYS A 83 -12.53 3.29 -25.47
CA CYS A 83 -12.38 3.51 -26.90
C CYS A 83 -10.91 3.71 -27.33
N TYR A 84 -10.05 4.25 -26.46
CA TYR A 84 -8.63 4.44 -26.76
C TYR A 84 -7.93 3.11 -27.08
N LEU A 85 -8.32 2.01 -26.43
CA LEU A 85 -7.74 0.70 -26.69
C LEU A 85 -8.11 0.12 -28.07
N ASN A 86 -9.10 0.71 -28.72
CA ASN A 86 -9.62 0.23 -29.99
C ASN A 86 -9.31 1.17 -31.15
N VAL A 87 -9.47 2.48 -30.94
CA VAL A 87 -9.37 3.51 -31.98
C VAL A 87 -8.39 4.63 -31.63
N GLY A 88 -7.63 4.49 -30.53
CA GLY A 88 -6.61 5.45 -30.11
C GLY A 88 -7.18 6.85 -29.87
N THR A 89 -6.55 7.86 -30.47
CA THR A 89 -6.96 9.27 -30.32
C THR A 89 -8.02 9.73 -31.31
N PHE A 90 -8.64 8.82 -32.07
CA PHE A 90 -9.68 9.13 -33.05
C PHE A 90 -10.81 10.00 -32.48
N THR A 91 -11.27 10.95 -33.30
CA THR A 91 -12.43 11.80 -33.03
C THR A 91 -13.41 11.73 -34.19
N GLY A 92 -14.68 11.50 -33.90
CA GLY A 92 -15.71 11.32 -34.90
C GLY A 92 -16.77 10.30 -34.46
N ASN A 93 -17.65 9.93 -35.38
CA ASN A 93 -18.74 9.01 -35.08
C ASN A 93 -18.24 7.55 -35.08
N ALA A 94 -18.47 6.85 -33.96
CA ALA A 94 -18.31 5.41 -33.86
C ALA A 94 -19.68 4.76 -33.67
N ARG A 95 -19.89 3.59 -34.27
CA ARG A 95 -21.07 2.77 -34.02
C ARG A 95 -20.72 1.69 -33.02
N LEU A 96 -21.57 1.48 -32.02
CA LEU A 96 -21.56 0.32 -31.15
C LEU A 96 -22.75 -0.57 -31.46
N ARG A 97 -22.51 -1.87 -31.45
CA ARG A 97 -23.54 -2.91 -31.49
C ARG A 97 -23.42 -3.73 -30.23
N LEU A 98 -24.53 -3.85 -29.52
CA LEU A 98 -24.64 -4.47 -28.22
C LEU A 98 -25.66 -5.60 -28.31
N VAL A 99 -25.18 -6.83 -28.14
CA VAL A 99 -25.98 -8.06 -28.17
C VAL A 99 -26.14 -8.55 -26.74
N PHE A 100 -27.35 -8.49 -26.22
CA PHE A 100 -27.70 -8.89 -24.86
C PHE A 100 -28.30 -10.29 -24.85
N MET A 101 -27.78 -11.14 -23.97
CA MET A 101 -28.42 -12.40 -23.63
C MET A 101 -29.29 -12.18 -22.40
N THR A 102 -30.55 -12.62 -22.48
CA THR A 102 -31.54 -12.56 -21.41
C THR A 102 -32.15 -13.94 -21.17
N GLU A 103 -32.94 -14.08 -20.11
CA GLU A 103 -33.72 -15.31 -19.87
C GLU A 103 -34.71 -15.62 -21.02
N ASP A 104 -35.18 -14.58 -21.72
CA ASP A 104 -36.18 -14.68 -22.79
C ASP A 104 -35.57 -14.81 -24.20
N GLY A 105 -34.23 -14.77 -24.31
CA GLY A 105 -33.49 -14.88 -25.56
C GLY A 105 -32.51 -13.73 -25.79
N GLU A 106 -32.18 -13.52 -27.06
CA GLU A 106 -31.18 -12.54 -27.51
C GLU A 106 -31.85 -11.22 -27.95
N TYR A 107 -31.23 -10.11 -27.60
CA TYR A 107 -31.64 -8.77 -28.02
C TYR A 107 -30.46 -7.97 -28.54
N GLU A 108 -30.56 -7.44 -29.75
CA GLU A 108 -29.52 -6.61 -30.36
C GLU A 108 -29.94 -5.14 -30.41
N GLU A 109 -29.02 -4.26 -30.05
CA GLU A 109 -29.18 -2.81 -30.11
C GLU A 109 -27.96 -2.16 -30.78
N GLU A 110 -28.17 -1.32 -31.78
CA GLU A 110 -27.11 -0.48 -32.37
C GLU A 110 -27.28 0.99 -31.96
N ARG A 111 -26.16 1.62 -31.60
CA ARG A 111 -26.12 3.04 -31.24
C ARG A 111 -24.90 3.70 -31.87
N SER A 112 -25.03 4.98 -32.18
CA SER A 112 -23.89 5.81 -32.61
C SER A 112 -23.45 6.71 -31.46
N VAL A 113 -22.15 6.83 -31.25
CA VAL A 113 -21.53 7.73 -30.27
C VAL A 113 -20.58 8.67 -31.00
N ASN A 114 -20.64 9.96 -30.67
CA ASN A 114 -19.63 10.91 -31.16
C ASN A 114 -18.46 10.93 -30.19
N LEU A 115 -17.29 10.48 -30.63
CA LEU A 115 -16.05 10.51 -29.86
C LEU A 115 -15.41 11.89 -30.04
N GLU A 116 -15.47 12.71 -29.00
CA GLU A 116 -14.93 14.08 -29.01
C GLU A 116 -13.63 14.19 -28.20
N GLN A 117 -12.87 15.27 -28.40
CA GLN A 117 -11.74 15.58 -27.53
C GLN A 117 -12.24 16.17 -26.21
N THR A 118 -11.95 15.51 -25.10
CA THR A 118 -12.38 15.92 -23.76
C THR A 118 -11.26 16.61 -22.96
N GLY A 119 -10.22 17.12 -23.63
CA GLY A 119 -9.02 17.65 -22.97
C GLY A 119 -8.11 16.60 -22.33
N VAL A 120 -8.46 15.31 -22.44
CA VAL A 120 -7.62 14.18 -22.00
C VAL A 120 -6.37 14.08 -22.88
N VAL A 121 -5.21 13.96 -22.24
CA VAL A 121 -3.91 13.83 -22.92
C VAL A 121 -3.38 12.41 -22.76
N TYR A 122 -2.93 11.81 -23.86
CA TYR A 122 -2.27 10.52 -23.87
C TYR A 122 -0.78 10.70 -24.18
N LEU A 123 0.08 10.18 -23.31
CA LEU A 123 1.53 10.20 -23.46
C LEU A 123 2.00 8.78 -23.80
N ASN A 124 2.35 8.53 -25.05
CA ASN A 124 2.69 7.20 -25.56
C ASN A 124 3.88 7.17 -26.55
N ASP A 125 4.51 8.31 -26.81
CA ASP A 125 5.65 8.44 -27.74
C ASP A 125 6.97 8.01 -27.06
N TRP A 126 7.03 6.73 -26.68
CA TRP A 126 8.17 6.16 -25.94
C TRP A 126 9.49 6.33 -26.69
N SER A 127 9.48 6.24 -28.03
CA SER A 127 10.67 6.46 -28.87
C SER A 127 11.23 7.87 -28.70
N ARG A 128 10.37 8.89 -28.65
CA ARG A 128 10.79 10.27 -28.41
C ARG A 128 11.26 10.49 -26.97
N TYR A 129 10.56 9.92 -25.99
CA TYR A 129 10.87 10.13 -24.57
C TYR A 129 12.19 9.46 -24.15
N LEU A 130 12.49 8.29 -24.73
CA LEU A 130 13.69 7.52 -24.42
C LEU A 130 14.89 7.91 -25.28
N GLY A 131 14.68 8.36 -26.52
CA GLY A 131 15.78 8.72 -27.42
C GLY A 131 16.79 7.58 -27.58
N SER A 132 18.05 7.81 -27.22
CA SER A 132 19.13 6.81 -27.28
C SER A 132 18.99 5.67 -26.27
N ASP A 133 18.20 5.88 -25.23
CA ASP A 133 18.05 5.00 -24.07
C ASP A 133 16.96 3.94 -24.29
N GLY A 134 16.26 3.98 -25.44
CA GLY A 134 15.23 3.03 -25.83
C GLY A 134 15.50 2.39 -27.18
N VAL A 135 15.22 1.09 -27.32
CA VAL A 135 15.37 0.34 -28.58
C VAL A 135 14.40 -0.83 -28.66
N GLU A 136 14.04 -1.27 -29.87
CA GLU A 136 13.10 -2.39 -30.06
C GLU A 136 13.66 -3.75 -29.61
N SER A 137 14.97 -3.96 -29.78
CA SER A 137 15.66 -5.22 -29.51
C SER A 137 16.97 -4.96 -28.75
N PRO A 138 16.88 -4.57 -27.46
CA PRO A 138 18.06 -4.39 -26.63
C PRO A 138 18.81 -5.71 -26.46
N ARG A 139 20.11 -5.63 -26.19
CA ARG A 139 20.96 -6.73 -25.76
C ARG A 139 21.32 -6.56 -24.29
N GLU A 140 21.60 -7.66 -23.61
CA GLU A 140 22.05 -7.63 -22.23
C GLU A 140 23.35 -6.81 -22.12
N GLY A 141 23.38 -5.87 -21.18
CA GLY A 141 24.48 -4.92 -21.00
C GLY A 141 24.38 -3.63 -21.80
N ASP A 142 23.35 -3.46 -22.65
CA ASP A 142 23.15 -2.19 -23.37
C ASP A 142 22.73 -1.05 -22.43
N GLY A 143 22.12 -1.36 -21.28
CA GLY A 143 21.58 -0.35 -20.37
C GLY A 143 20.38 0.38 -20.96
N LYS A 144 19.54 -0.31 -21.74
CA LYS A 144 18.47 0.31 -22.54
C LYS A 144 17.09 -0.28 -22.28
N TRP A 145 16.10 0.60 -22.30
CA TRP A 145 14.69 0.25 -22.27
C TRP A 145 14.26 -0.45 -23.55
N LYS A 146 13.38 -1.44 -23.41
CA LYS A 146 12.71 -2.08 -24.54
C LYS A 146 11.51 -1.26 -24.96
N ILE A 147 11.47 -0.89 -26.25
CA ILE A 147 10.29 -0.35 -26.92
C ILE A 147 9.64 -1.48 -27.70
N GLY A 148 8.63 -2.12 -27.13
CA GLY A 148 7.92 -3.22 -27.78
C GLY A 148 6.67 -2.76 -28.52
N LYS A 149 6.12 -3.63 -29.37
CA LYS A 149 4.83 -3.41 -30.04
C LYS A 149 3.71 -4.01 -29.19
N GLY A 150 2.78 -3.17 -28.74
CA GLY A 150 1.57 -3.54 -28.02
C GLY A 150 0.33 -3.46 -28.92
N ARG A 151 -0.84 -3.73 -28.34
CA ARG A 151 -2.14 -3.70 -29.05
C ARG A 151 -2.51 -2.31 -29.55
N THR A 152 -2.16 -1.27 -28.79
CA THR A 152 -2.63 0.11 -28.96
C THR A 152 -1.53 1.08 -29.38
N GLY A 153 -0.34 0.55 -29.70
CA GLY A 153 0.86 1.32 -29.95
C GLY A 153 2.09 0.70 -29.29
N PRO A 154 3.22 1.43 -29.25
CA PRO A 154 4.40 0.97 -28.55
C PRO A 154 4.16 0.89 -27.04
N TYR A 155 4.86 -0.02 -26.36
CA TYR A 155 4.99 -0.03 -24.91
C TYR A 155 6.46 0.11 -24.51
N VAL A 156 6.71 0.65 -23.32
CA VAL A 156 8.02 0.60 -22.67
C VAL A 156 8.04 -0.49 -21.59
N GLY A 157 9.15 -1.22 -21.50
CA GLY A 157 9.41 -2.17 -20.43
C GLY A 157 10.87 -2.60 -20.39
N MET A 158 11.19 -3.53 -19.49
CA MET A 158 12.53 -4.11 -19.38
C MET A 158 12.66 -5.34 -20.29
N ALA A 159 13.83 -5.51 -20.90
CA ALA A 159 14.20 -6.76 -21.57
C ALA A 159 15.07 -7.66 -20.70
N PHE A 160 15.97 -7.06 -19.92
CA PHE A 160 16.89 -7.72 -19.01
C PHE A 160 16.83 -7.05 -17.64
N HIS A 161 17.15 -7.79 -16.57
CA HIS A 161 17.31 -7.25 -15.23
C HIS A 161 18.67 -6.54 -15.14
N GLU A 162 18.66 -5.27 -15.49
CA GLU A 162 19.82 -4.38 -15.41
C GLU A 162 19.37 -2.96 -15.00
N GLN A 163 20.32 -2.15 -14.56
CA GLN A 163 20.07 -0.76 -14.20
C GLN A 163 19.87 0.08 -15.47
N LEU A 164 18.76 0.80 -15.53
CA LEU A 164 18.33 1.63 -16.65
C LEU A 164 18.19 3.09 -16.22
N PRO A 165 18.40 4.06 -17.13
CA PRO A 165 18.21 5.46 -16.83
C PRO A 165 16.73 5.79 -16.56
N PRO A 166 16.41 6.78 -15.71
CA PRO A 166 15.03 7.26 -15.54
C PRO A 166 14.43 7.78 -16.85
N ILE A 167 13.13 7.52 -17.04
CA ILE A 167 12.35 8.03 -18.17
C ILE A 167 11.78 9.39 -17.78
N ARG A 168 12.10 10.45 -18.53
CA ARG A 168 11.54 11.79 -18.34
C ARG A 168 10.57 12.14 -19.46
N ILE A 169 9.30 12.32 -19.10
CA ILE A 169 8.21 12.55 -20.02
C ILE A 169 7.80 14.02 -19.89
N PRO A 170 8.02 14.87 -20.89
CA PRO A 170 7.58 16.26 -20.85
C PRO A 170 6.06 16.33 -20.90
N VAL A 171 5.49 17.16 -20.05
CA VAL A 171 4.04 17.33 -19.90
C VAL A 171 3.68 18.78 -20.17
N GLN A 172 3.05 19.04 -21.32
CA GLN A 172 2.70 20.39 -21.78
C GLN A 172 1.25 20.75 -21.42
N VAL A 173 0.89 20.53 -20.17
CA VAL A 173 -0.41 20.93 -19.62
C VAL A 173 -0.26 21.65 -18.29
N GLU A 174 -1.25 22.50 -17.99
CA GLU A 174 -1.37 23.21 -16.74
C GLU A 174 -2.77 23.00 -16.17
N GLY A 175 -2.86 22.61 -14.89
CA GLY A 175 -4.13 22.31 -14.25
C GLY A 175 -4.07 21.10 -13.33
N TRP A 176 -5.22 20.76 -12.74
CA TRP A 176 -5.37 19.53 -11.97
C TRP A 176 -5.69 18.36 -12.88
N TYR A 177 -4.99 17.24 -12.67
CA TYR A 177 -5.17 16.03 -13.46
C TYR A 177 -5.18 14.79 -12.57
N ASP A 178 -6.08 13.86 -12.90
CA ASP A 178 -5.90 12.45 -12.55
C ASP A 178 -4.99 11.78 -13.57
N ILE A 179 -3.97 11.09 -13.07
CA ILE A 179 -2.94 10.46 -13.89
C ILE A 179 -3.09 8.96 -13.80
N TYR A 180 -3.21 8.30 -14.96
CA TYR A 180 -3.35 6.86 -15.08
C TYR A 180 -2.20 6.26 -15.88
N PHE A 181 -1.79 5.04 -15.52
CA PHE A 181 -0.91 4.20 -16.33
C PHE A 181 -1.72 3.14 -17.06
N GLY A 182 -1.66 3.16 -18.39
CA GLY A 182 -2.17 2.10 -19.25
C GLY A 182 -1.15 0.96 -19.34
N THR A 183 -1.48 -0.23 -18.84
CA THR A 183 -0.63 -1.43 -18.88
C THR A 183 -1.16 -2.46 -19.86
N ALA A 184 -0.28 -3.05 -20.68
CA ALA A 184 -0.63 -4.15 -21.58
C ALA A 184 -0.88 -5.48 -20.84
N GLY A 185 -0.46 -5.57 -19.57
CA GLY A 185 -0.62 -6.74 -18.72
C GLY A 185 0.58 -6.93 -17.79
N GLY A 186 0.37 -7.66 -16.71
CA GLY A 186 1.37 -7.90 -15.68
C GLY A 186 1.44 -6.80 -14.61
N TRP A 187 2.37 -6.97 -13.68
CA TRP A 187 2.56 -6.08 -12.53
C TRP A 187 3.18 -4.74 -12.95
N LEU A 188 2.88 -3.67 -12.22
CA LEU A 188 3.65 -2.43 -12.28
C LEU A 188 4.48 -2.30 -11.01
N ARG A 189 5.80 -2.08 -11.18
CA ARG A 189 6.75 -1.90 -10.09
C ARG A 189 7.81 -0.89 -10.48
N PHE A 190 7.61 0.35 -10.05
CA PHE A 190 8.56 1.43 -10.31
C PHE A 190 8.36 2.57 -9.33
N MET A 191 9.25 3.55 -9.39
CA MET A 191 9.05 4.85 -8.76
C MET A 191 8.56 5.85 -9.81
N ALA A 192 7.65 6.73 -9.43
CA ALA A 192 7.25 7.85 -10.26
C ALA A 192 7.16 9.15 -9.46
N ARG A 193 7.32 10.29 -10.13
CA ARG A 193 7.06 11.63 -9.60
C ARG A 193 6.59 12.59 -10.68
N ALA A 194 5.83 13.60 -10.29
CA ALA A 194 5.42 14.71 -11.15
C ALA A 194 6.12 15.99 -10.71
N GLY A 195 6.92 16.59 -11.60
CA GLY A 195 7.73 17.75 -11.33
C GLY A 195 8.70 17.57 -10.15
N ASP A 196 8.70 18.54 -9.25
CA ASP A 196 9.53 18.57 -8.03
C ASP A 196 8.96 17.75 -6.86
N ALA A 197 7.83 17.04 -7.05
CA ALA A 197 7.29 16.18 -6.00
C ALA A 197 8.29 15.05 -5.65
N PRO A 198 8.29 14.57 -4.40
CA PRO A 198 9.09 13.40 -4.05
C PRO A 198 8.66 12.17 -4.86
N PHE A 199 9.57 11.22 -5.06
CA PHE A 199 9.21 9.93 -5.64
C PHE A 199 8.23 9.19 -4.74
N ASN A 200 7.35 8.41 -5.37
CA ASN A 200 6.58 7.36 -4.70
C ASN A 200 6.65 6.06 -5.49
N ARG A 201 6.56 4.95 -4.77
CA ARG A 201 6.40 3.65 -5.40
C ARG A 201 5.02 3.56 -6.05
N VAL A 202 5.01 2.93 -7.21
CA VAL A 202 3.81 2.47 -7.90
C VAL A 202 3.92 0.96 -7.93
N MET A 203 3.18 0.31 -7.04
CA MET A 203 3.21 -1.13 -6.89
C MET A 203 1.79 -1.69 -6.90
N THR A 204 1.55 -2.56 -7.87
CA THR A 204 0.37 -3.43 -7.85
C THR A 204 0.60 -4.57 -6.84
N PRO A 205 -0.43 -5.05 -6.11
CA PRO A 205 -0.28 -5.97 -4.97
C PRO A 205 0.63 -7.17 -5.22
N HIS A 206 1.42 -7.60 -4.24
CA HIS A 206 2.41 -8.66 -4.40
C HIS A 206 1.84 -10.06 -4.69
N LEU A 207 2.60 -10.81 -5.50
CA LEU A 207 2.86 -12.27 -5.56
C LEU A 207 1.74 -13.31 -5.49
N THR A 208 0.51 -13.01 -5.07
CA THR A 208 -0.59 -13.99 -5.01
C THR A 208 -1.95 -13.49 -5.48
N ALA A 209 -2.07 -12.22 -5.88
CA ALA A 209 -3.22 -11.72 -6.63
C ALA A 209 -3.12 -12.16 -8.11
N GLY A 210 -3.23 -13.46 -8.39
CA GLY A 210 -3.28 -13.99 -9.77
C GLY A 210 -4.39 -13.35 -10.62
N HIS A 211 -5.36 -12.73 -9.96
CA HIS A 211 -6.39 -11.92 -10.60
C HIS A 211 -5.90 -10.60 -11.16
N HIS A 212 -4.95 -9.89 -10.54
CA HIS A 212 -4.46 -8.64 -11.12
C HIS A 212 -3.46 -8.92 -12.24
N ALA A 213 -2.43 -9.72 -11.97
CA ALA A 213 -1.36 -10.01 -12.93
C ALA A 213 -1.84 -10.64 -14.25
N GLY A 214 -2.93 -11.40 -14.18
CA GLY A 214 -3.53 -12.03 -15.34
C GLY A 214 -4.33 -11.08 -16.22
N LYS A 215 -4.66 -9.86 -15.77
CA LYS A 215 -5.46 -8.90 -16.53
C LYS A 215 -4.61 -8.21 -17.60
N VAL A 216 -5.19 -7.99 -18.77
CA VAL A 216 -4.57 -7.24 -19.88
C VAL A 216 -5.25 -5.89 -20.08
N ASP A 217 -4.52 -4.95 -20.69
CA ASP A 217 -5.00 -3.63 -21.13
C ASP A 217 -5.77 -2.85 -20.03
N GLN A 218 -5.17 -2.71 -18.84
CA GLN A 218 -5.77 -2.00 -17.71
C GLN A 218 -5.32 -0.53 -17.66
N GLU A 219 -6.20 0.35 -17.17
CA GLU A 219 -5.82 1.70 -16.72
C GLU A 219 -5.77 1.73 -15.21
N LEU A 220 -4.60 2.00 -14.64
CA LEU A 220 -4.41 2.12 -13.19
C LEU A 220 -4.25 3.57 -12.81
N LEU A 221 -5.15 4.05 -11.95
CA LEU A 221 -4.98 5.38 -11.34
C LEU A 221 -3.68 5.38 -10.56
N TRP A 222 -2.88 6.43 -10.71
CA TRP A 222 -1.66 6.64 -9.93
C TRP A 222 -1.85 7.73 -8.89
N THR A 223 -2.19 8.95 -9.33
CA THR A 223 -2.30 10.11 -8.45
C THR A 223 -3.15 11.21 -9.06
N ARG A 224 -3.61 12.13 -8.20
CA ARG A 224 -4.15 13.43 -8.59
C ARG A 224 -3.12 14.50 -8.24
N CYS A 225 -2.69 15.31 -9.20
CA CYS A 225 -1.77 16.41 -8.91
C CYS A 225 -1.98 17.61 -9.83
N TYR A 226 -1.44 18.75 -9.42
CA TYR A 226 -1.40 19.95 -10.22
C TYR A 226 -0.13 19.95 -11.07
N LEU A 227 -0.29 20.03 -12.39
CA LEU A 227 0.79 20.04 -13.37
C LEU A 227 1.05 21.49 -13.83
N ARG A 228 2.33 21.82 -14.06
CA ARG A 228 2.81 23.19 -14.39
C ARG A 228 3.73 23.20 -15.62
N ASN A 229 3.30 22.58 -16.72
CA ASN A 229 4.15 22.43 -17.92
C ASN A 229 5.52 21.81 -17.60
N ASP A 230 5.51 20.77 -16.76
CA ASP A 230 6.70 20.16 -16.16
C ASP A 230 7.01 18.78 -16.79
N TRP A 231 7.69 17.88 -16.09
CA TRP A 231 7.88 16.48 -16.47
C TRP A 231 7.19 15.52 -15.50
N ILE A 232 6.91 14.34 -15.99
CA ILE A 232 6.73 13.15 -15.16
C ILE A 232 7.98 12.30 -15.32
N GLU A 233 8.55 11.86 -14.19
CA GLU A 233 9.72 10.99 -14.19
C GLU A 233 9.35 9.60 -13.67
N ILE A 234 9.77 8.56 -14.39
CA ILE A 234 9.62 7.14 -14.04
C ILE A 234 11.01 6.54 -13.86
N ALA A 235 11.26 5.89 -12.72
CA ALA A 235 12.54 5.26 -12.41
C ALA A 235 12.33 3.82 -11.92
N GLN A 236 13.30 2.95 -12.16
CA GLN A 236 13.26 1.59 -11.64
C GLN A 236 13.33 1.55 -10.11
N LEU A 237 12.66 0.56 -9.52
CA LEU A 237 13.03 0.09 -8.19
C LEU A 237 14.26 -0.82 -8.33
N GLN A 238 15.19 -0.82 -7.36
CA GLN A 238 16.40 -1.64 -7.47
C GLN A 238 16.06 -3.12 -7.66
N GLU A 239 14.99 -3.60 -7.01
CA GLU A 239 14.55 -4.98 -7.13
C GLU A 239 14.16 -5.39 -8.56
N THR A 240 13.74 -4.43 -9.40
CA THR A 240 13.44 -4.71 -10.81
C THR A 240 14.72 -4.85 -11.64
N ALA A 241 15.82 -4.23 -11.21
CA ALA A 241 17.12 -4.32 -11.86
C ALA A 241 17.95 -5.52 -11.39
N VAL A 242 17.79 -5.99 -10.15
CA VAL A 242 18.69 -7.02 -9.56
C VAL A 242 18.02 -8.29 -9.07
N SER A 243 16.68 -8.34 -9.03
CA SER A 243 15.91 -9.48 -8.50
C SER A 243 14.98 -10.06 -9.56
N HIS A 244 14.13 -11.00 -9.14
CA HIS A 244 13.16 -11.72 -9.96
C HIS A 244 11.87 -10.94 -10.23
N TYR A 245 11.81 -9.65 -9.87
CA TYR A 245 10.62 -8.83 -10.03
C TYR A 245 10.64 -8.07 -11.35
N ASP A 246 9.52 -8.09 -12.06
CA ASP A 246 9.36 -7.34 -13.32
C ASP A 246 8.93 -5.90 -13.05
N PHE A 247 9.50 -4.96 -13.80
CA PHE A 247 9.05 -3.56 -13.85
C PHE A 247 7.61 -3.41 -14.39
N GLY A 248 7.22 -4.30 -15.31
CA GLY A 248 5.96 -4.24 -16.04
C GLY A 248 6.09 -3.72 -17.47
N ARG A 249 4.93 -3.39 -18.06
CA ARG A 249 4.84 -2.80 -19.41
C ARG A 249 3.88 -1.63 -19.41
N ILE A 250 4.40 -0.44 -19.71
CA ILE A 250 3.60 0.77 -19.78
C ILE A 250 3.32 1.07 -21.25
N SER A 251 2.06 0.98 -21.67
CA SER A 251 1.61 1.28 -23.03
C SER A 251 1.41 2.77 -23.24
N TYR A 252 0.86 3.47 -22.23
CA TYR A 252 0.64 4.91 -22.26
C TYR A 252 0.46 5.46 -20.85
N MET A 253 0.62 6.77 -20.69
CA MET A 253 0.04 7.52 -19.58
C MET A 253 -1.17 8.32 -20.07
N LYS A 254 -2.20 8.42 -19.23
CA LYS A 254 -3.41 9.18 -19.52
C LYS A 254 -3.60 10.25 -18.45
N LEU A 255 -3.71 11.50 -18.88
CA LEU A 255 -3.98 12.66 -18.03
C LEU A 255 -5.43 13.08 -18.24
N VAL A 256 -6.26 12.94 -17.20
CA VAL A 256 -7.67 13.34 -17.22
C VAL A 256 -7.81 14.66 -16.48
N PRO A 257 -8.22 15.75 -17.14
CA PRO A 257 -8.42 17.03 -16.46
C PRO A 257 -9.55 16.92 -15.44
N VAL A 258 -9.35 17.54 -14.28
CA VAL A 258 -10.37 17.62 -13.22
C VAL A 258 -10.51 19.06 -12.77
N ASP A 259 -11.73 19.43 -12.35
CA ASP A 259 -11.96 20.71 -11.70
C ASP A 259 -11.16 20.78 -10.39
N ALA A 260 -10.71 21.98 -10.01
CA ALA A 260 -9.88 22.21 -8.82
C ALA A 260 -10.46 21.49 -7.58
N PRO A 261 -9.61 20.99 -6.66
CA PRO A 261 -10.01 19.95 -5.71
C PRO A 261 -11.20 20.37 -4.85
N VAL A 262 -12.17 19.45 -4.70
CA VAL A 262 -12.87 19.30 -3.42
C VAL A 262 -11.78 18.93 -2.41
N LEU A 263 -11.21 19.93 -1.77
CA LEU A 263 -10.26 19.75 -0.68
C LEU A 263 -10.98 18.98 0.43
N ALA A 264 -10.66 17.69 0.57
CA ALA A 264 -10.79 17.03 1.86
C ALA A 264 -9.91 17.78 2.87
N GLY A 265 -10.54 18.62 3.69
CA GLY A 265 -9.96 19.21 4.89
C GLY A 265 -8.93 20.31 4.68
N ALA A 266 -9.33 21.44 4.08
CA ALA A 266 -8.76 22.74 4.46
C ALA A 266 -9.82 23.47 5.31
N GLY A 267 -9.50 23.77 6.56
CA GLY A 267 -10.42 24.39 7.51
C GLY A 267 -11.08 25.65 6.94
N SER A 268 -12.40 25.61 6.83
CA SER A 268 -13.28 26.74 6.64
C SER A 268 -14.69 26.29 7.02
N GLU A 269 -15.13 26.62 8.22
CA GLU A 269 -16.54 26.57 8.63
C GLU A 269 -17.40 27.35 7.64
N VAL A 270 -18.24 26.69 6.83
CA VAL A 270 -19.53 27.24 6.39
C VAL A 270 -20.54 26.11 6.19
N HIS A 271 -21.72 26.34 6.75
CA HIS A 271 -22.90 25.49 6.79
C HIS A 271 -23.42 24.96 5.44
N SER A 272 -23.96 23.74 5.55
CA SER A 272 -25.21 23.23 4.97
C SER A 272 -25.39 23.17 3.46
N GLY A 273 -25.57 21.93 2.99
CA GLY A 273 -26.68 21.56 2.12
C GLY A 273 -26.34 21.49 0.64
N LEU A 274 -25.96 20.30 0.17
CA LEU A 274 -26.37 19.74 -1.12
C LEU A 274 -26.09 18.23 -1.10
N ARG A 275 -27.15 17.47 -1.35
CA ARG A 275 -27.16 16.00 -1.40
C ARG A 275 -26.27 15.52 -2.54
N ALA A 276 -25.51 14.46 -2.25
CA ALA A 276 -24.85 13.62 -3.23
C ALA A 276 -25.89 13.00 -4.15
N GLU A 277 -25.91 13.42 -5.41
CA GLU A 277 -26.54 12.71 -6.51
C GLU A 277 -25.58 12.76 -7.70
N ASN A 278 -24.90 11.63 -7.94
CA ASN A 278 -24.53 11.04 -9.23
C ASN A 278 -23.14 10.37 -9.20
N GLY A 279 -23.18 9.03 -9.26
CA GLY A 279 -22.25 8.21 -10.04
C GLY A 279 -20.78 8.16 -9.60
N ALA A 280 -20.40 7.06 -8.93
CA ALA A 280 -19.05 6.50 -8.93
C ALA A 280 -17.91 7.52 -8.72
N GLY A 281 -17.82 8.08 -7.52
CA GLY A 281 -16.70 8.89 -7.07
C GLY A 281 -16.20 8.40 -5.71
N ALA A 282 -15.45 7.30 -5.71
CA ALA A 282 -14.67 6.88 -4.54
C ALA A 282 -13.43 7.78 -4.40
N ASP A 283 -13.64 9.03 -3.99
CA ASP A 283 -12.55 10.00 -3.75
C ASP A 283 -12.83 10.90 -2.53
N ALA A 284 -13.83 10.54 -1.71
CA ALA A 284 -14.02 11.17 -0.41
C ALA A 284 -13.23 10.38 0.64
N ALA A 285 -11.99 10.80 0.91
CA ALA A 285 -11.33 10.47 2.18
C ALA A 285 -12.31 10.85 3.30
N VAL A 286 -12.81 9.86 4.05
CA VAL A 286 -13.74 10.09 5.15
C VAL A 286 -12.98 10.95 6.17
N PRO A 287 -13.41 12.19 6.47
CA PRO A 287 -12.71 13.04 7.43
C PRO A 287 -12.71 12.34 8.78
N ARG A 288 -11.54 11.83 9.20
CA ARG A 288 -11.42 11.08 10.45
C ARG A 288 -11.03 12.02 11.59
N SER A 289 -11.67 11.83 12.74
CA SER A 289 -11.39 12.59 13.96
C SER A 289 -10.39 11.91 14.91
N GLY A 290 -9.75 10.82 14.48
CA GLY A 290 -8.85 10.01 15.33
C GLY A 290 -7.44 9.86 14.78
N GLU A 291 -6.53 9.35 15.62
CA GLU A 291 -5.11 9.22 15.29
C GLU A 291 -4.86 8.18 14.18
N LEU A 292 -3.87 8.44 13.32
CA LEU A 292 -3.38 7.47 12.33
C LEU A 292 -1.92 7.16 12.65
N ILE A 293 -1.66 5.91 13.01
CA ILE A 293 -0.32 5.41 13.31
C ILE A 293 0.07 4.43 12.21
N LEU A 294 1.19 4.71 11.53
CA LEU A 294 1.70 3.84 10.47
C LEU A 294 2.96 3.12 10.93
N TYR A 295 2.94 1.79 10.90
CA TYR A 295 4.12 0.97 11.13
C TYR A 295 5.05 1.03 9.92
N TYR A 296 6.26 1.52 10.15
CA TYR A 296 7.28 1.72 9.15
C TYR A 296 8.41 0.69 9.35
N GLU A 297 8.69 -0.13 8.33
CA GLU A 297 9.66 -1.23 8.40
C GLU A 297 10.88 -1.01 7.47
N PRO A 298 11.89 -0.21 7.90
CA PRO A 298 13.10 0.04 7.12
C PRO A 298 13.82 -1.21 6.61
N TYR A 299 13.77 -2.31 7.38
CA TYR A 299 14.35 -3.59 6.97
C TYR A 299 13.73 -4.09 5.64
N SER A 300 12.39 -4.12 5.56
CA SER A 300 11.68 -4.52 4.33
C SER A 300 11.98 -3.56 3.18
N TYR A 301 12.12 -2.27 3.48
CA TYR A 301 12.46 -1.26 2.48
C TYR A 301 13.86 -1.39 1.91
N SER A 302 14.83 -1.84 2.70
CA SER A 302 16.17 -2.10 2.16
C SER A 302 16.14 -3.11 1.02
N LEU A 303 15.19 -4.04 1.01
CA LEU A 303 15.02 -5.04 -0.05
C LEU A 303 14.64 -4.44 -1.40
N HIS A 304 14.12 -3.21 -1.40
CA HIS A 304 13.80 -2.45 -2.61
C HIS A 304 14.96 -1.57 -3.09
N GLY A 305 16.11 -1.62 -2.40
CA GLY A 305 17.35 -0.94 -2.77
C GLY A 305 17.65 0.37 -2.06
N PHE A 306 16.94 0.66 -0.98
CA PHE A 306 17.14 1.88 -0.21
C PHE A 306 18.11 1.60 0.94
N HIS A 307 19.37 2.01 0.78
CA HIS A 307 20.47 1.61 1.65
C HIS A 307 21.10 2.75 2.44
N ASP A 308 20.50 3.94 2.45
CA ASP A 308 21.04 5.12 3.12
C ASP A 308 19.90 6.01 3.64
N GLY A 309 20.21 6.93 4.55
CA GLY A 309 19.20 7.82 5.15
C GLY A 309 18.51 8.74 4.15
N ALA A 310 19.20 9.19 3.09
CA ALA A 310 18.62 10.12 2.13
C ALA A 310 17.59 9.43 1.23
N SER A 311 17.89 8.24 0.72
CA SER A 311 16.97 7.46 -0.10
C SER A 311 15.80 6.91 0.74
N MET A 312 16.10 6.44 1.95
CA MET A 312 15.10 5.94 2.88
C MET A 312 14.11 7.04 3.32
N ASN A 313 14.59 8.25 3.64
CA ASN A 313 13.72 9.35 4.04
C ASN A 313 13.04 10.03 2.84
N GLY A 314 13.82 10.39 1.82
CA GLY A 314 13.36 11.18 0.67
C GLY A 314 12.41 10.44 -0.28
N VAL A 315 12.36 9.11 -0.19
CA VAL A 315 11.41 8.27 -0.93
C VAL A 315 10.43 7.61 0.04
N MET A 316 10.92 6.76 0.94
CA MET A 316 10.03 5.89 1.71
C MET A 316 9.24 6.63 2.78
N LEU A 317 9.92 7.42 3.60
CA LEU A 317 9.24 8.17 4.65
C LEU A 317 8.30 9.22 4.06
N GLU A 318 8.66 9.87 2.95
CA GLU A 318 7.74 10.76 2.22
C GLU A 318 6.49 10.04 1.70
N GLU A 319 6.58 8.76 1.32
CA GLU A 319 5.41 7.95 0.96
C GLU A 319 4.42 7.83 2.12
N PHE A 320 4.92 7.61 3.34
CA PHE A 320 4.10 7.54 4.55
C PHE A 320 3.53 8.90 4.94
N LEU A 321 4.34 9.95 4.88
CA LEU A 321 3.94 11.30 5.30
C LEU A 321 2.80 11.88 4.45
N ARG A 322 2.60 11.40 3.21
CA ARG A 322 1.47 11.79 2.34
C ARG A 322 0.11 11.40 2.90
N LEU A 323 0.04 10.31 3.68
CA LEU A 323 -1.17 9.89 4.38
C LEU A 323 -1.44 10.76 5.62
N ARG A 324 -0.61 11.78 5.87
CA ARG A 324 -0.71 12.71 7.01
C ARG A 324 -0.91 12.00 8.35
N PRO A 325 -0.08 11.00 8.68
CA PRO A 325 -0.21 10.27 9.92
C PRO A 325 0.06 11.19 11.11
N THR A 326 -0.58 10.91 12.23
CA THR A 326 -0.23 11.56 13.50
C THR A 326 1.06 10.97 14.08
N GLU A 327 1.39 9.73 13.72
CA GLU A 327 2.56 9.01 14.22
C GLU A 327 3.13 8.02 13.19
N ILE A 328 4.46 7.99 13.08
CA ILE A 328 5.23 6.94 12.42
C ILE A 328 5.88 6.06 13.49
N SER A 329 5.57 4.77 13.46
CA SER A 329 6.13 3.76 14.36
C SER A 329 7.22 2.99 13.63
N CYS A 330 8.48 3.40 13.80
CA CYS A 330 9.64 2.88 13.07
C CYS A 330 10.19 1.60 13.68
N GLN A 331 10.19 0.49 12.94
CA GLN A 331 10.88 -0.74 13.35
C GLN A 331 12.36 -0.43 13.60
N THR A 332 12.78 -0.68 14.84
CA THR A 332 14.14 -0.39 15.29
C THR A 332 14.93 -1.68 15.51
N ILE A 333 14.31 -2.62 16.23
CA ILE A 333 14.93 -3.88 16.63
C ILE A 333 13.85 -4.90 16.94
N ARG A 334 14.22 -6.18 16.87
CA ARG A 334 13.47 -7.27 17.49
C ARG A 334 14.36 -7.89 18.57
N ILE A 335 13.89 -8.04 19.81
CA ILE A 335 14.71 -8.53 20.92
C ILE A 335 15.20 -9.95 20.61
N GLY A 336 16.52 -10.12 20.66
CA GLY A 336 17.23 -11.34 20.26
C GLY A 336 17.74 -11.34 18.81
N MET A 337 17.42 -10.32 18.03
CA MET A 337 17.97 -10.04 16.69
C MET A 337 19.01 -8.91 16.77
N LYS A 338 19.94 -8.89 15.82
CA LYS A 338 20.81 -7.75 15.55
C LYS A 338 19.99 -6.48 15.22
N SER A 339 20.55 -5.33 15.54
CA SER A 339 19.88 -4.02 15.47
C SER A 339 19.96 -3.36 14.09
N LEU A 340 18.97 -2.51 13.79
CA LEU A 340 19.01 -1.56 12.66
C LEU A 340 19.59 -0.19 13.08
N HIS A 341 19.44 0.18 14.34
CA HIS A 341 20.04 1.38 14.93
C HIS A 341 21.46 1.11 15.42
N HIS A 342 22.20 2.16 15.74
CA HIS A 342 23.57 2.00 16.25
C HIS A 342 23.55 1.81 17.77
N SER A 343 23.43 0.54 18.19
CA SER A 343 23.44 0.13 19.60
C SER A 343 24.86 -0.06 20.16
N ARG A 344 25.04 0.23 21.45
CA ARG A 344 26.21 -0.15 22.26
C ARG A 344 26.09 -1.55 22.86
N HIS A 345 24.87 -2.08 22.92
CA HIS A 345 24.54 -3.34 23.59
C HIS A 345 24.27 -4.49 22.62
N VAL A 346 23.93 -4.19 21.38
CA VAL A 346 23.49 -5.18 20.38
C VAL A 346 24.33 -5.09 19.11
N GLU A 347 24.71 -6.24 18.55
CA GLU A 347 25.39 -6.31 17.26
C GLU A 347 24.53 -5.69 16.14
N ARG A 348 25.20 -5.08 15.14
CA ARG A 348 24.56 -4.62 13.90
C ARG A 348 24.56 -5.73 12.86
N LEU A 349 23.61 -5.70 11.94
CA LEU A 349 23.64 -6.55 10.76
C LEU A 349 24.96 -6.33 9.98
N ASN A 350 25.72 -7.40 9.78
CA ASN A 350 27.08 -7.32 9.25
C ASN A 350 27.39 -8.43 8.23
N GLU A 351 26.42 -9.32 7.97
CA GLU A 351 26.56 -10.47 7.08
C GLU A 351 25.22 -10.68 6.34
N ALA A 352 25.29 -11.18 5.10
CA ALA A 352 24.11 -11.48 4.31
C ALA A 352 23.21 -12.50 5.02
N ALA A 353 21.90 -12.28 4.99
CA ALA A 353 20.92 -13.07 5.70
C ALA A 353 19.95 -13.77 4.73
N VAL A 354 19.42 -14.91 5.17
CA VAL A 354 18.38 -15.62 4.41
C VAL A 354 17.01 -14.98 4.71
N THR A 355 16.25 -14.62 3.69
CA THR A 355 14.88 -14.12 3.86
C THR A 355 13.89 -15.24 4.17
N ASP A 356 12.66 -14.87 4.52
CA ASP A 356 11.55 -15.83 4.66
C ASP A 356 11.23 -16.55 3.31
N PHE A 357 11.67 -15.99 2.18
CA PHE A 357 11.56 -16.58 0.84
C PHE A 357 12.77 -17.44 0.46
N LYS A 358 13.67 -17.76 1.42
CA LYS A 358 14.89 -18.56 1.23
C LYS A 358 15.89 -17.94 0.24
N THR A 359 15.84 -16.63 0.03
CA THR A 359 16.85 -15.89 -0.74
C THR A 359 17.90 -15.31 0.20
N THR A 360 19.18 -15.40 -0.16
CA THR A 360 20.26 -14.73 0.60
C THR A 360 20.40 -13.31 0.08
N ILE A 361 20.34 -12.32 0.98
CA ILE A 361 20.38 -10.89 0.67
C ILE A 361 21.35 -10.15 1.59
N ASP A 362 22.01 -9.11 1.08
CA ASP A 362 22.93 -8.25 1.84
C ASP A 362 22.43 -6.81 1.99
N ASP A 363 21.27 -6.47 1.43
CA ASP A 363 20.71 -5.12 1.45
C ASP A 363 20.50 -4.53 2.86
N PRO A 364 20.01 -5.29 3.87
CA PRO A 364 19.96 -4.79 5.24
C PRO A 364 21.34 -4.46 5.83
N VAL A 365 22.41 -5.15 5.40
CA VAL A 365 23.79 -4.87 5.82
C VAL A 365 24.25 -3.53 5.27
N LYS A 366 23.96 -3.26 3.99
CA LYS A 366 24.25 -1.97 3.35
C LYS A 366 23.52 -0.83 4.07
N LEU A 367 22.24 -1.04 4.42
CA LEU A 367 21.46 -0.05 5.17
C LEU A 367 22.13 0.32 6.49
N VAL A 368 22.40 -0.64 7.37
CA VAL A 368 22.93 -0.33 8.72
C VAL A 368 24.37 0.19 8.70
N ALA A 369 25.11 -0.08 7.63
CA ALA A 369 26.45 0.48 7.42
C ALA A 369 26.41 1.98 7.11
N ASN A 370 25.38 2.44 6.38
CA ASN A 370 25.28 3.81 5.88
C ASN A 370 24.22 4.67 6.61
N CYS A 371 23.42 4.07 7.49
CA CYS A 371 22.28 4.72 8.11
C CYS A 371 22.11 4.28 9.58
N ASP A 372 22.01 5.24 10.49
CA ASP A 372 21.41 5.02 11.80
C ASP A 372 19.93 5.43 11.71
N ILE A 373 19.08 4.45 11.43
CA ILE A 373 17.72 4.72 10.94
C ILE A 373 16.88 5.58 11.87
N LEU A 374 16.99 5.39 13.18
CA LEU A 374 16.25 6.20 14.14
C LEU A 374 16.72 7.64 14.16
N ARG A 375 18.05 7.87 14.12
CA ARG A 375 18.62 9.21 14.14
C ARG A 375 18.30 9.98 12.86
N GLU A 376 18.46 9.33 11.71
CA GLU A 376 18.15 9.91 10.40
C GLU A 376 16.66 10.23 10.27
N THR A 377 15.79 9.29 10.66
CA THR A 377 14.33 9.48 10.63
C THR A 377 13.91 10.63 11.55
N ALA A 378 14.39 10.65 12.80
CA ALA A 378 14.09 11.72 13.77
C ALA A 378 14.50 13.10 13.25
N SER A 379 15.69 13.19 12.66
CA SER A 379 16.17 14.43 12.06
C SER A 379 15.30 14.88 10.88
N TYR A 380 14.85 13.94 10.05
CA TYR A 380 14.07 14.25 8.85
C TYR A 380 12.63 14.71 9.15
N ILE A 381 12.01 14.18 10.19
CA ILE A 381 10.66 14.54 10.58
C ILE A 381 10.58 15.76 11.51
N ARG A 382 11.72 16.22 12.04
CA ARG A 382 11.75 17.35 12.97
C ARG A 382 11.06 18.58 12.36
N GLY A 383 10.13 19.16 13.11
CA GLY A 383 9.34 20.32 12.68
C GLY A 383 8.17 19.97 11.76
N ARG A 384 8.01 18.70 11.37
CA ARG A 384 6.77 18.18 10.79
C ARG A 384 5.81 17.85 11.93
N ASN A 385 4.53 18.11 11.77
CA ASN A 385 3.51 17.82 12.79
C ASN A 385 3.17 16.31 12.85
N VAL A 386 4.20 15.48 13.06
CA VAL A 386 4.13 14.01 13.08
C VAL A 386 5.09 13.52 14.16
N ARG A 387 4.65 12.52 14.93
CA ARG A 387 5.47 11.90 15.97
C ARG A 387 6.27 10.72 15.41
N LEU A 388 7.47 10.51 15.93
CA LEU A 388 8.25 9.29 15.70
C LEU A 388 8.31 8.45 16.96
N THR A 389 7.87 7.20 16.87
CA THR A 389 8.05 6.21 17.93
C THR A 389 8.97 5.09 17.47
N ALA A 390 9.85 4.63 18.36
CA ALA A 390 10.66 3.45 18.09
C ALA A 390 9.83 2.18 18.39
N ASN A 391 9.66 1.34 17.38
CA ASN A 391 8.97 0.07 17.48
C ASN A 391 9.96 -1.06 17.77
N ILE A 392 9.71 -1.76 18.87
CA ILE A 392 10.54 -2.84 19.38
C ILE A 392 9.74 -4.13 19.32
N GLY A 393 10.13 -5.05 18.43
CA GLY A 393 9.58 -6.40 18.42
C GLY A 393 10.03 -7.13 19.68
N MET A 394 9.11 -7.43 20.59
CA MET A 394 9.50 -7.85 21.94
C MET A 394 10.05 -9.27 21.99
N ASN A 395 9.93 -10.09 20.95
CA ASN A 395 10.56 -11.42 20.94
C ASN A 395 10.77 -11.96 19.52
N ARG A 396 11.99 -11.98 18.97
CA ARG A 396 12.24 -12.76 17.75
C ARG A 396 13.72 -13.03 17.59
N PRO A 397 14.24 -14.12 18.17
CA PRO A 397 15.69 -14.36 18.22
C PRO A 397 16.30 -14.89 16.92
N TYR A 398 15.49 -15.27 15.93
CA TYR A 398 15.94 -15.78 14.63
C TYR A 398 16.99 -16.91 14.71
N LEU A 399 16.78 -17.88 15.60
CA LEU A 399 17.74 -18.97 15.84
C LEU A 399 18.14 -19.75 14.57
N TRP A 400 17.22 -19.87 13.61
CA TRP A 400 17.45 -20.53 12.33
C TRP A 400 18.27 -19.70 11.34
N ASN A 401 18.50 -18.41 11.62
CA ASN A 401 19.17 -17.45 10.75
C ASN A 401 20.32 -16.77 11.52
N LYS A 402 21.45 -17.46 11.62
CA LYS A 402 22.62 -16.99 12.38
C LYS A 402 23.07 -15.56 12.02
N PRO A 403 23.05 -15.11 10.75
CA PRO A 403 23.33 -13.71 10.40
C PRO A 403 22.43 -12.68 11.09
N LEU A 404 21.14 -12.98 11.31
CA LEU A 404 20.17 -12.11 11.98
C LEU A 404 20.16 -12.26 13.51
N SER A 405 20.40 -13.47 14.01
CA SER A 405 20.39 -13.76 15.45
C SER A 405 21.49 -12.98 16.18
N GLU A 406 21.26 -12.56 17.41
CA GLU A 406 22.21 -11.81 18.23
C GLU A 406 23.11 -12.74 19.08
N ALA A 407 24.32 -12.30 19.45
CA ALA A 407 25.28 -13.10 20.21
C ALA A 407 24.76 -13.57 21.57
N PHE A 408 24.05 -12.73 22.32
CA PHE A 408 23.40 -13.05 23.59
C PHE A 408 22.56 -14.32 23.46
N VAL A 409 21.73 -14.41 22.42
CA VAL A 409 20.87 -15.57 22.19
C VAL A 409 21.72 -16.80 21.86
N ARG A 410 22.66 -16.67 20.91
CA ARG A 410 23.53 -17.79 20.49
C ARG A 410 24.37 -18.36 21.64
N ASN A 411 24.80 -17.49 22.55
CA ASN A 411 25.63 -17.85 23.70
C ASN A 411 24.80 -18.36 24.89
N ASN A 412 23.49 -18.11 24.91
CA ASN A 412 22.59 -18.49 26.00
C ASN A 412 21.37 -19.29 25.52
N PRO A 413 21.55 -20.46 24.87
CA PRO A 413 20.43 -21.26 24.39
C PRO A 413 19.48 -21.73 25.51
N ARG A 414 19.96 -21.77 26.77
CA ARG A 414 19.13 -22.07 27.96
C ARG A 414 18.02 -21.05 28.23
N LEU A 415 18.17 -19.82 27.71
CA LEU A 415 17.22 -18.72 27.87
C LEU A 415 16.15 -18.72 26.78
N VAL A 416 16.15 -19.72 25.89
CA VAL A 416 15.19 -19.86 24.80
C VAL A 416 14.29 -21.06 25.08
N LYS A 417 12.99 -20.84 24.94
CA LYS A 417 11.94 -21.86 25.01
C LYS A 417 11.09 -21.82 23.75
N ASP A 418 10.85 -22.98 23.13
CA ASP A 418 10.02 -23.10 21.93
C ASP A 418 10.42 -22.18 20.75
N GLY A 419 11.70 -21.82 20.67
CA GLY A 419 12.27 -20.97 19.63
C GLY A 419 12.30 -19.47 19.95
N ASP A 420 11.77 -19.04 21.10
CA ASP A 420 11.67 -17.64 21.53
C ASP A 420 12.34 -17.43 22.90
N LEU A 421 12.76 -16.20 23.22
CA LEU A 421 13.35 -15.90 24.53
C LEU A 421 12.32 -16.07 25.66
N ASP A 422 12.74 -16.63 26.79
CA ASP A 422 11.89 -16.83 27.97
C ASP A 422 11.95 -15.61 28.91
N TYR A 423 10.95 -14.74 28.84
CA TYR A 423 10.86 -13.54 29.67
C TYR A 423 10.53 -13.84 31.15
N GLY A 424 10.24 -15.11 31.49
CA GLY A 424 10.22 -15.54 32.89
C GLY A 424 11.60 -15.56 33.54
N ASP A 425 12.69 -15.59 32.75
CA ASP A 425 14.05 -15.52 33.26
C ASP A 425 14.50 -14.05 33.45
N PRO A 426 14.95 -13.65 34.66
CA PRO A 426 15.41 -12.28 34.93
C PRO A 426 16.55 -11.80 34.02
N GLU A 427 17.36 -12.71 33.48
CA GLU A 427 18.46 -12.35 32.59
C GLU A 427 17.96 -11.85 31.22
N VAL A 428 16.90 -12.48 30.69
CA VAL A 428 16.24 -12.05 29.45
C VAL A 428 15.60 -10.68 29.65
N LEU A 429 14.90 -10.50 30.77
CA LEU A 429 14.26 -9.23 31.10
C LEU A 429 15.27 -8.09 31.22
N ARG A 430 16.38 -8.32 31.93
CA ARG A 430 17.46 -7.34 32.07
C ARG A 430 18.09 -7.01 30.72
N TYR A 431 18.31 -8.01 29.87
CA TYR A 431 18.82 -7.82 28.52
C TYR A 431 17.88 -6.92 27.69
N ALA A 432 16.58 -7.19 27.69
CA ALA A 432 15.60 -6.36 26.98
C ALA A 432 15.56 -4.92 27.51
N LEU A 433 15.54 -4.75 28.84
CA LEU A 433 15.49 -3.43 29.48
C LEU A 433 16.73 -2.57 29.22
N LEU A 434 17.92 -3.17 29.07
CA LEU A 434 19.14 -2.44 28.69
C LEU A 434 19.02 -1.80 27.31
N ILE A 435 18.48 -2.54 26.35
CA ILE A 435 18.24 -2.04 24.98
C ILE A 435 17.19 -0.94 24.99
N ILE A 436 16.10 -1.15 25.73
CA ILE A 436 15.01 -0.17 25.85
C ILE A 436 15.52 1.13 26.48
N GLU A 437 16.32 1.03 27.56
CA GLU A 437 16.90 2.21 28.21
C GLU A 437 17.78 2.99 27.25
N GLU A 438 18.65 2.33 26.49
CA GLU A 438 19.47 2.98 25.47
C GLU A 438 18.62 3.78 24.48
N ILE A 439 17.56 3.17 23.91
CA ILE A 439 16.71 3.86 22.95
C ILE A 439 16.03 5.07 23.60
N VAL A 440 15.48 4.90 24.80
CA VAL A 440 14.84 6.00 25.53
C VAL A 440 15.83 7.12 25.80
N GLN A 441 17.04 6.85 26.27
CA GLN A 441 17.98 7.90 26.66
C GLN A 441 18.64 8.57 25.45
N ASP A 442 19.12 7.78 24.49
CA ASP A 442 20.09 8.25 23.48
C ASP A 442 19.45 8.75 22.18
N TYR A 443 18.17 8.46 21.92
CA TYR A 443 17.48 8.84 20.68
C TYR A 443 16.39 9.90 20.91
N ASP A 444 16.21 10.80 19.93
CA ASP A 444 15.21 11.86 19.93
C ASP A 444 13.88 11.35 19.35
N VAL A 445 13.24 10.43 20.08
CA VAL A 445 11.94 9.83 19.72
C VAL A 445 10.85 10.32 20.67
N ASP A 446 9.61 10.38 20.20
CA ASP A 446 8.43 10.83 20.94
C ASP A 446 7.78 9.73 21.80
N GLY A 447 8.39 8.54 21.81
CA GLY A 447 7.86 7.38 22.51
C GLY A 447 8.33 6.04 21.95
N LEU A 448 7.73 4.98 22.49
CA LEU A 448 7.98 3.60 22.08
C LEU A 448 6.69 2.86 21.76
N VAL A 449 6.79 1.89 20.85
CA VAL A 449 5.77 0.86 20.64
C VAL A 449 6.39 -0.50 20.93
N PHE A 450 5.88 -1.21 21.93
CA PHE A 450 6.25 -2.61 22.15
C PHE A 450 5.37 -3.51 21.30
N ASP A 451 5.98 -4.19 20.33
CA ASP A 451 5.31 -5.12 19.44
C ASP A 451 5.49 -6.56 19.92
N TYR A 452 4.58 -7.00 20.80
CA TYR A 452 4.52 -8.40 21.27
C TYR A 452 3.91 -9.33 20.22
N MET A 453 3.40 -8.80 19.12
CA MET A 453 2.86 -9.60 18.03
C MET A 453 3.95 -10.13 17.09
N ARG A 454 5.17 -9.57 17.16
CA ARG A 454 6.38 -10.28 16.72
C ARG A 454 6.72 -11.34 17.79
N HIS A 455 6.00 -12.46 17.75
CA HIS A 455 6.02 -13.64 18.66
C HIS A 455 5.66 -13.34 20.13
N PHE A 456 4.44 -13.72 20.49
CA PHE A 456 3.84 -13.45 21.79
C PHE A 456 4.17 -14.50 22.87
N LYS A 457 5.01 -15.49 22.59
CA LYS A 457 5.27 -16.62 23.50
C LYS A 457 6.19 -16.24 24.66
N ASN A 458 6.17 -17.11 25.68
CA ASN A 458 7.04 -17.08 26.86
C ASN A 458 7.04 -15.75 27.62
N GLN A 459 5.87 -15.11 27.70
CA GLN A 459 5.62 -13.95 28.55
C GLN A 459 4.75 -14.37 29.75
N THR A 460 4.97 -13.75 30.90
CA THR A 460 4.10 -13.87 32.07
C THR A 460 3.42 -12.53 32.35
N VAL A 461 2.43 -12.51 33.25
CA VAL A 461 1.81 -11.23 33.65
C VAL A 461 2.85 -10.35 34.34
N GLU A 462 3.70 -10.96 35.17
CA GLU A 462 4.76 -10.32 35.92
C GLU A 462 5.83 -9.73 35.00
N SER A 463 6.31 -10.49 34.01
CA SER A 463 7.35 -10.01 33.08
C SER A 463 6.85 -8.82 32.24
N LEU A 464 5.59 -8.88 31.78
CA LEU A 464 4.96 -7.80 31.03
C LEU A 464 4.82 -6.54 31.89
N VAL A 465 4.28 -6.66 33.10
CA VAL A 465 4.09 -5.53 34.02
C VAL A 465 5.45 -4.91 34.39
N GLU A 466 6.45 -5.72 34.69
CA GLU A 466 7.79 -5.25 35.04
C GLU A 466 8.44 -4.49 33.87
N THR A 467 8.41 -5.07 32.66
CA THR A 467 8.98 -4.44 31.46
C THR A 467 8.32 -3.08 31.19
N ILE A 468 6.98 -3.03 31.19
CA ILE A 468 6.21 -1.81 30.89
C ILE A 468 6.45 -0.74 31.96
N SER A 469 6.38 -1.12 33.25
CA SER A 469 6.54 -0.18 34.37
C SER A 469 7.96 0.40 34.42
N ALA A 470 8.99 -0.43 34.23
CA ALA A 470 10.39 0.02 34.19
C ALA A 470 10.62 0.99 33.02
N THR A 471 10.07 0.67 31.85
CA THR A 471 10.15 1.54 30.66
C THR A 471 9.48 2.89 30.90
N LYS A 472 8.28 2.91 31.46
CA LYS A 472 7.61 4.19 31.77
C LYS A 472 8.40 5.00 32.79
N ALA A 473 9.08 4.36 33.75
CA ALA A 473 9.99 5.05 34.66
C ALA A 473 11.18 5.68 33.92
N TYR A 474 11.75 5.00 32.92
CA TYR A 474 12.82 5.55 32.08
C TYR A 474 12.34 6.78 31.30
N MET A 475 11.16 6.68 30.70
CA MET A 475 10.52 7.78 29.98
C MET A 475 10.26 8.97 30.90
N ARG A 476 9.60 8.78 32.06
CA ARG A 476 9.31 9.87 33.02
C ARG A 476 10.58 10.58 33.47
N ARG A 477 11.71 9.86 33.66
CA ARG A 477 13.00 10.48 33.96
C ARG A 477 13.49 11.36 32.81
N LYS A 478 13.39 10.89 31.56
CA LYS A 478 13.74 11.70 30.39
C LYS A 478 12.80 12.90 30.22
N GLU A 479 11.50 12.73 30.40
CA GLU A 479 10.51 13.82 30.36
C GLU A 479 10.84 14.91 31.39
N GLN A 480 11.27 14.53 32.60
CA GLN A 480 11.71 15.48 33.63
C GLN A 480 12.97 16.26 33.23
N LEU A 481 13.88 15.63 32.46
CA LEU A 481 15.14 16.24 32.01
C LEU A 481 14.95 17.12 30.78
N THR A 482 14.10 16.73 29.84
CA THR A 482 13.96 17.39 28.53
C THR A 482 12.71 18.26 28.42
N GLY A 483 11.71 18.03 29.27
CA GLY A 483 10.37 18.64 29.16
C GLY A 483 9.50 18.07 28.05
N ALA A 484 10.03 17.16 27.21
CA ALA A 484 9.29 16.54 26.12
C ALA A 484 8.54 15.31 26.64
N LYS A 485 7.23 15.21 26.36
CA LYS A 485 6.39 14.08 26.76
C LYS A 485 6.64 12.86 25.87
N LEU A 486 6.76 11.69 26.48
CA LEU A 486 6.99 10.41 25.83
C LEU A 486 5.82 9.46 26.08
N GLU A 487 5.34 8.81 25.03
CA GLU A 487 4.28 7.79 25.16
C GLU A 487 4.80 6.38 24.96
N LEU A 488 4.24 5.45 25.74
CA LEU A 488 4.43 4.02 25.58
C LEU A 488 3.14 3.39 25.09
N LYS A 489 3.18 2.81 23.89
CA LYS A 489 2.10 2.02 23.33
C LYS A 489 2.51 0.54 23.27
N VAL A 490 1.53 -0.35 23.31
CA VAL A 490 1.76 -1.80 23.31
C VAL A 490 0.84 -2.48 22.32
N ARG A 491 1.42 -3.19 21.35
CA ARG A 491 0.71 -4.05 20.40
C ARG A 491 0.73 -5.48 20.91
N VAL A 492 -0.45 -6.08 21.04
CA VAL A 492 -0.65 -7.36 21.75
C VAL A 492 -1.64 -8.27 21.04
N PRO A 493 -1.61 -9.59 21.28
CA PRO A 493 -2.63 -10.49 20.77
C PRO A 493 -3.98 -10.15 21.39
N ALA A 494 -4.98 -9.91 20.54
CA ALA A 494 -6.27 -9.44 20.97
C ALA A 494 -7.02 -10.46 21.86
N ASP A 495 -6.71 -11.74 21.81
CA ASP A 495 -7.47 -12.83 22.44
C ASP A 495 -6.72 -13.57 23.56
N GLN A 496 -5.57 -13.07 24.01
CA GLN A 496 -4.78 -13.75 25.04
C GLN A 496 -4.91 -13.14 26.44
N ALA A 497 -5.34 -13.99 27.38
CA ALA A 497 -5.62 -13.59 28.76
C ALA A 497 -4.40 -13.05 29.53
N VAL A 498 -3.19 -13.55 29.26
CA VAL A 498 -1.96 -13.09 29.92
C VAL A 498 -1.72 -11.61 29.64
N TYR A 499 -1.82 -11.20 28.37
CA TYR A 499 -1.66 -9.81 27.95
C TYR A 499 -2.75 -8.92 28.51
N TYR A 500 -4.02 -9.33 28.40
CA TYR A 500 -5.12 -8.54 28.97
C TYR A 500 -4.96 -8.29 30.48
N ARG A 501 -4.57 -9.32 31.25
CA ARG A 501 -4.35 -9.19 32.70
C ARG A 501 -3.22 -8.22 33.02
N ALA A 502 -2.09 -8.30 32.31
CA ALA A 502 -0.98 -7.38 32.49
C ALA A 502 -1.35 -5.93 32.13
N LEU A 503 -2.02 -5.74 30.99
CA LEU A 503 -2.42 -4.42 30.52
C LEU A 503 -3.48 -3.77 31.39
N LYS A 504 -4.39 -4.55 31.99
CA LYS A 504 -5.31 -4.02 33.01
C LYS A 504 -4.56 -3.40 34.18
N ILE A 505 -3.49 -4.03 34.65
CA ILE A 505 -2.64 -3.51 35.74
C ILE A 505 -1.90 -2.26 35.28
N CYS A 506 -1.25 -2.31 34.11
CA CYS A 506 -0.45 -1.20 33.59
C CYS A 506 -1.31 0.03 33.28
N ALA A 507 -2.50 -0.15 32.69
CA ALA A 507 -3.42 0.94 32.38
C ALA A 507 -3.93 1.62 33.65
N ALA A 508 -4.32 0.84 34.67
CA ALA A 508 -4.76 1.40 35.95
C ALA A 508 -3.65 2.19 36.69
N ARG A 509 -2.38 1.88 36.42
CA ARG A 509 -1.22 2.60 36.97
C ARG A 509 -0.77 3.79 36.11
N GLY A 510 -1.34 3.97 34.91
CA GLY A 510 -0.87 4.96 33.94
C GLY A 510 0.53 4.66 33.40
N ASP A 511 0.91 3.37 33.35
CA ASP A 511 2.22 2.93 32.85
C ASP A 511 2.22 2.71 31.32
N VAL A 512 1.03 2.64 30.71
CA VAL A 512 0.84 2.52 29.26
C VAL A 512 -0.14 3.60 28.80
N ASP A 513 0.18 4.27 27.70
CA ASP A 513 -0.63 5.36 27.14
C ASP A 513 -1.57 4.87 26.03
N GLY A 514 -1.26 3.72 25.39
CA GLY A 514 -2.07 3.17 24.31
C GLY A 514 -1.95 1.65 24.13
N ILE A 515 -3.05 0.99 23.78
CA ILE A 515 -3.12 -0.45 23.52
C ILE A 515 -3.59 -0.69 22.07
N ILE A 516 -2.88 -1.56 21.35
CA ILE A 516 -3.17 -1.94 19.97
C ILE A 516 -3.43 -3.46 19.95
N PRO A 517 -4.67 -3.92 20.18
CA PRO A 517 -4.99 -5.33 20.06
C PRO A 517 -4.99 -5.74 18.59
N SER A 518 -4.26 -6.80 18.24
CA SER A 518 -4.02 -7.20 16.86
C SER A 518 -4.14 -8.70 16.64
N ASN A 519 -4.21 -9.07 15.37
CA ASN A 519 -3.94 -10.40 14.86
C ASN A 519 -2.47 -10.53 14.44
N LEU A 520 -2.02 -11.76 14.19
CA LEU A 520 -0.62 -12.04 13.88
C LEU A 520 -0.17 -11.57 12.49
N LEU A 521 -1.04 -11.71 11.49
CA LEU A 521 -0.65 -11.54 10.08
C LEU A 521 -1.75 -10.95 9.19
N THR A 522 -3.01 -10.91 9.62
CA THR A 522 -4.13 -10.56 8.73
C THR A 522 -5.20 -9.76 9.45
N SER A 523 -5.88 -8.91 8.70
CA SER A 523 -6.98 -8.10 9.24
C SER A 523 -8.23 -8.93 9.50
N GLU A 524 -8.54 -9.93 8.67
CA GLU A 524 -9.75 -10.74 8.86
C GLU A 524 -9.48 -12.07 9.59
N PRO A 525 -10.34 -12.43 10.57
CA PRO A 525 -11.41 -11.60 11.15
C PRO A 525 -10.85 -10.42 11.95
N LEU A 526 -11.55 -9.27 12.00
CA LEU A 526 -11.05 -8.10 12.74
C LEU A 526 -10.73 -8.45 14.21
N PRO A 527 -9.59 -7.96 14.75
CA PRO A 527 -9.21 -8.18 16.14
C PRO A 527 -10.36 -7.89 17.13
N PRO A 528 -10.72 -8.83 18.03
CA PRO A 528 -11.82 -8.63 18.97
C PRO A 528 -11.43 -7.67 20.09
N ILE A 529 -11.75 -6.38 19.96
CA ILE A 529 -11.27 -5.34 20.90
C ILE A 529 -12.24 -4.95 22.02
N GLY A 530 -13.47 -5.47 22.04
CA GLY A 530 -14.52 -4.96 22.94
C GLY A 530 -14.19 -5.01 24.44
N HIS A 531 -13.30 -5.91 24.87
CA HIS A 531 -12.82 -5.97 26.25
C HIS A 531 -11.74 -4.94 26.57
N TYR A 532 -10.93 -4.53 25.58
CA TYR A 532 -10.02 -3.39 25.70
C TYR A 532 -10.78 -2.06 25.70
N MET A 533 -11.90 -1.95 24.98
CA MET A 533 -12.76 -0.76 25.05
C MET A 533 -13.32 -0.51 26.46
N ARG A 534 -13.57 -1.58 27.23
CA ARG A 534 -13.91 -1.44 28.66
C ARG A 534 -12.73 -0.92 29.48
N LEU A 535 -11.51 -1.40 29.23
CA LEU A 535 -10.31 -0.84 29.89
C LEU A 535 -10.12 0.64 29.58
N LYS A 536 -10.34 1.06 28.33
CA LYS A 536 -10.36 2.48 27.94
C LYS A 536 -11.34 3.27 28.79
N HIS A 537 -12.59 2.82 28.89
CA HIS A 537 -13.61 3.48 29.70
C HIS A 537 -13.20 3.57 31.18
N ASP A 538 -12.64 2.50 31.75
CA ASP A 538 -12.32 2.42 33.17
C ASP A 538 -11.05 3.19 33.57
N THR A 539 -10.12 3.41 32.65
CA THR A 539 -8.77 3.93 32.96
C THR A 539 -8.35 5.16 32.13
N GLY A 540 -9.05 5.45 31.04
CA GLY A 540 -8.68 6.50 30.09
C GLY A 540 -7.53 6.13 29.15
N VAL A 541 -7.01 4.89 29.18
CA VAL A 541 -5.99 4.43 28.23
C VAL A 541 -6.53 4.46 26.81
N LYS A 542 -5.73 4.90 25.84
CA LYS A 542 -6.14 4.89 24.43
C LYS A 542 -6.18 3.45 23.90
N VAL A 543 -7.14 3.17 23.02
CA VAL A 543 -7.25 1.89 22.30
C VAL A 543 -7.35 2.16 20.81
N TYR A 544 -6.54 1.45 20.03
CA TYR A 544 -6.43 1.61 18.58
C TYR A 544 -6.98 0.37 17.88
N GLY A 545 -7.78 0.57 16.84
CA GLY A 545 -8.10 -0.49 15.88
C GLY A 545 -6.86 -0.84 15.07
N CYS A 546 -6.66 -2.13 14.75
CA CYS A 546 -5.51 -2.57 13.98
C CYS A 546 -5.94 -3.08 12.62
N ILE A 547 -5.40 -2.48 11.55
CA ILE A 547 -5.51 -2.99 10.19
C ILE A 547 -4.12 -3.51 9.80
N ASP A 548 -4.05 -4.77 9.43
CA ASP A 548 -2.82 -5.39 8.91
C ASP A 548 -2.70 -5.13 7.40
N GLY A 549 -1.50 -5.18 6.81
CA GLY A 549 -1.29 -4.99 5.37
C GLY A 549 -1.99 -6.04 4.52
N TRP A 550 -2.32 -7.20 5.10
CA TRP A 550 -3.01 -8.30 4.43
C TRP A 550 -4.44 -8.52 4.94
N LYS A 551 -5.34 -8.88 4.03
CA LYS A 551 -6.74 -9.18 4.33
C LYS A 551 -6.90 -10.56 4.98
N ARG A 552 -6.44 -11.60 4.28
CA ARG A 552 -6.59 -13.01 4.67
C ARG A 552 -5.35 -13.83 4.36
N TYR A 553 -5.17 -14.88 5.16
CA TYR A 553 -4.22 -15.94 4.92
C TYR A 553 -4.96 -17.11 4.32
N LEU A 554 -4.62 -17.47 3.08
CA LEU A 554 -5.32 -18.51 2.35
C LEU A 554 -4.66 -19.88 2.56
N ALA A 555 -3.34 -19.95 2.40
CA ALA A 555 -2.56 -21.15 2.70
C ALA A 555 -1.06 -20.83 2.79
N SER A 556 -0.24 -21.84 3.07
CA SER A 556 1.19 -21.81 2.82
C SER A 556 1.70 -23.14 2.28
N ASP A 557 2.65 -23.09 1.36
CA ASP A 557 3.48 -24.24 0.97
C ASP A 557 4.96 -23.89 1.23
N PRO A 558 5.78 -24.78 1.83
CA PRO A 558 7.20 -24.52 2.08
C PRO A 558 8.06 -24.16 0.86
N ARG A 559 7.55 -24.39 -0.36
CA ARG A 559 8.16 -24.05 -1.65
C ARG A 559 7.54 -22.82 -2.30
N ALA A 560 6.25 -22.56 -2.07
CA ALA A 560 5.53 -21.44 -2.69
C ALA A 560 5.35 -20.22 -1.77
N GLY A 561 5.71 -20.35 -0.48
CA GLY A 561 5.50 -19.30 0.51
C GLY A 561 4.05 -19.24 1.02
N ALA A 562 3.72 -18.15 1.70
CA ALA A 562 2.36 -17.85 2.16
C ALA A 562 1.53 -17.24 1.03
N MET A 563 0.31 -17.73 0.86
CA MET A 563 -0.70 -17.12 0.00
C MET A 563 -1.55 -16.15 0.81
N LEU A 564 -1.39 -14.87 0.50
CA LEU A 564 -2.07 -13.78 1.18
C LEU A 564 -3.02 -13.09 0.21
N MET A 565 -4.18 -12.69 0.71
CA MET A 565 -5.14 -11.89 -0.03
C MET A 565 -4.89 -10.41 0.31
N PRO A 566 -4.70 -9.53 -0.69
CA PRO A 566 -4.60 -8.09 -0.45
C PRO A 566 -5.95 -7.50 -0.04
N HIS A 567 -5.94 -6.25 0.37
CA HIS A 567 -7.16 -5.48 0.60
C HIS A 567 -7.67 -4.84 -0.68
N SER A 568 -8.98 -4.74 -0.77
CA SER A 568 -9.65 -3.84 -1.69
C SER A 568 -10.01 -2.51 -1.00
N PRO A 569 -10.34 -1.44 -1.75
CA PRO A 569 -10.78 -0.18 -1.15
C PRO A 569 -11.99 -0.33 -0.21
N SER A 570 -12.99 -1.13 -0.62
CA SER A 570 -14.18 -1.36 0.22
C SER A 570 -13.87 -2.09 1.52
N ASP A 571 -12.85 -2.96 1.55
CA ASP A 571 -12.40 -3.62 2.77
C ASP A 571 -11.91 -2.59 3.80
N ILE A 572 -11.02 -1.68 3.38
CA ILE A 572 -10.45 -0.65 4.27
C ILE A 572 -11.56 0.27 4.81
N VAL A 573 -12.44 0.77 3.94
CA VAL A 573 -13.57 1.62 4.34
C VAL A 573 -14.45 0.92 5.39
N ARG A 574 -14.75 -0.36 5.17
CA ARG A 574 -15.56 -1.16 6.10
C ARG A 574 -14.85 -1.37 7.44
N TYR A 575 -13.55 -1.65 7.46
CA TYR A 575 -12.81 -1.85 8.71
C TYR A 575 -12.70 -0.55 9.52
N VAL A 576 -12.43 0.57 8.86
CA VAL A 576 -12.40 1.88 9.51
C VAL A 576 -13.76 2.20 10.11
N ALA A 577 -14.85 2.05 9.34
CA ALA A 577 -16.21 2.26 9.86
C ALA A 577 -16.52 1.38 11.07
N ALA A 578 -16.16 0.09 11.02
CA ALA A 578 -16.37 -0.82 12.15
C ALA A 578 -15.59 -0.40 13.41
N TYR A 579 -14.40 0.17 13.27
CA TYR A 579 -13.63 0.68 14.40
C TYR A 579 -14.14 2.03 14.92
N ASP A 580 -14.57 2.92 14.04
CA ASP A 580 -15.18 4.20 14.41
C ASP A 580 -16.49 3.98 15.18
N GLU A 581 -17.31 3.01 14.78
CA GLU A 581 -18.52 2.59 15.53
C GLU A 581 -18.20 2.09 16.95
N LEU A 582 -17.02 1.48 17.15
CA LEU A 582 -16.56 1.05 18.48
C LEU A 582 -15.99 2.21 19.31
N GLY A 583 -15.73 3.37 18.71
CA GLY A 583 -15.18 4.54 19.39
C GLY A 583 -13.70 4.41 19.75
N VAL A 584 -12.90 3.75 18.91
CA VAL A 584 -11.43 3.70 19.08
C VAL A 584 -10.82 5.11 19.01
N ASP A 585 -9.65 5.31 19.63
CA ASP A 585 -8.94 6.59 19.58
C ASP A 585 -8.19 6.80 18.26
N GLY A 586 -7.96 5.70 17.54
CA GLY A 586 -6.94 5.63 16.52
C GLY A 586 -7.04 4.38 15.65
N ILE A 587 -6.41 4.43 14.47
CA ILE A 587 -6.13 3.25 13.65
C ILE A 587 -4.61 3.10 13.60
N PHE A 588 -4.15 1.91 13.94
CA PHE A 588 -2.79 1.45 13.72
C PHE A 588 -2.76 0.59 12.47
N VAL A 589 -2.01 1.01 11.46
CA VAL A 589 -1.78 0.23 10.25
C VAL A 589 -0.45 -0.49 10.39
N TYR A 590 -0.52 -1.80 10.54
CA TYR A 590 0.66 -2.65 10.50
C TYR A 590 0.98 -3.05 9.06
N GLN A 591 2.27 -3.16 8.73
CA GLN A 591 2.72 -3.35 7.33
C GLN A 591 2.08 -2.32 6.38
N ALA A 592 2.14 -1.05 6.77
CA ALA A 592 1.57 0.05 6.00
C ALA A 592 2.23 0.23 4.62
N ASP A 593 3.38 -0.40 4.40
CA ASP A 593 4.07 -0.53 3.12
C ASP A 593 3.23 -1.20 2.03
N GLU A 594 2.34 -2.12 2.40
CA GLU A 594 1.41 -2.78 1.46
C GLU A 594 0.26 -1.84 1.03
N LEU A 595 -0.04 -0.80 1.81
CA LEU A 595 -1.10 0.17 1.52
C LEU A 595 -0.56 1.43 0.82
N THR A 596 0.58 1.94 1.27
CA THR A 596 1.18 3.20 0.83
C THR A 596 1.65 3.16 -0.63
N GLY A 597 2.18 2.02 -1.09
CA GLY A 597 2.61 1.79 -2.47
C GLY A 597 1.47 1.42 -3.44
N ASN A 598 0.28 1.11 -2.92
CA ASN A 598 -0.90 0.76 -3.70
C ASN A 598 -1.73 2.02 -3.99
N PRO A 599 -1.88 2.42 -5.27
CA PRO A 599 -2.51 3.70 -5.61
C PRO A 599 -4.03 3.75 -5.34
N TYR A 600 -4.67 2.60 -5.09
CA TYR A 600 -6.09 2.55 -4.72
C TYR A 600 -6.32 2.59 -3.20
N LEU A 601 -5.29 2.31 -2.39
CA LEU A 601 -5.42 2.21 -0.93
C LEU A 601 -4.85 3.44 -0.22
N ASN A 602 -3.82 4.07 -0.77
CA ASN A 602 -3.11 5.18 -0.13
C ASN A 602 -3.94 6.47 0.02
N LYS A 603 -5.11 6.57 -0.62
CA LYS A 603 -6.03 7.71 -0.52
C LYS A 603 -7.16 7.53 0.51
N LEU A 604 -7.23 6.37 1.17
CA LEU A 604 -8.39 5.99 1.99
C LEU A 604 -8.29 6.40 3.47
N PHE A 605 -7.15 6.97 3.89
CA PHE A 605 -6.86 7.30 5.28
C PHE A 605 -6.88 8.80 5.56
#